data_AF-A0A967WV85-F1
#
_entry.id   AF-A0A967WV85-F1
#
_cell.length_a   1.000
_cell.length_b   1.000
_cell.length_c   1.000
_cell.angle_alpha   90.00
_cell.angle_beta   90.00
_cell.angle_gamma   90.00
#
_symmetry.space_group_name_H-M   'P 1'
#
loop_
_entity.id
_entity.type
_entity.pdbx_description
1 polymer ?
#
loop_
_entity_poly.entity_id
_entity_poly.type
_entity_poly.pdbx_seq_one_letter_code
_entity_poly.pdbx_strand_id
1 'polypeptide(L)'
;PSVSVAKRIGLLVAIVLSLLVLFLPQVLQGGSNGPEPDPIEGVFPTPPSDSSPTRWRTRAQMPTPRTDHAVAAHQGLVYVIGGVSSNGATGRVEIYDPNTDTWTTGRSKPTPVGFIAAAQV
;
A
#
# COMPACT_ATOMS: atom_id res chain seq x y z
N PRO A 1 14.78 12.04 77.82
CA PRO A 1 14.96 13.22 76.94
C PRO A 1 14.01 13.18 75.73
N SER A 2 13.03 14.08 75.68
CA SER A 2 12.11 14.19 74.54
C SER A 2 12.87 14.68 73.30
N VAL A 3 12.86 13.89 72.22
CA VAL A 3 13.40 14.33 70.92
C VAL A 3 12.57 15.53 70.44
N SER A 4 13.22 16.68 70.24
CA SER A 4 12.56 17.91 69.80
C SER A 4 11.87 17.72 68.45
N VAL A 5 10.75 18.41 68.24
CA VAL A 5 9.97 18.35 67.00
C VAL A 5 10.84 18.66 65.78
N ALA A 6 11.78 19.61 65.90
CA ALA A 6 12.74 19.94 64.86
C ALA A 6 13.63 18.76 64.42
N LYS A 7 14.09 17.92 65.37
CA LYS A 7 14.89 16.72 65.05
C LYS A 7 14.05 15.65 64.36
N ARG A 8 12.77 15.52 64.71
CA ARG A 8 11.84 14.57 64.06
C ARG A 8 11.54 15.00 62.61
N ILE A 9 11.34 16.30 62.37
CA ILE A 9 11.13 16.85 61.03
C ILE A 9 12.39 16.66 60.17
N GLY A 10 13.56 16.95 60.70
CA GLY A 10 14.83 16.73 59.99
C GLY A 10 15.03 15.27 59.58
N LEU A 11 14.70 14.33 60.48
CA LEU A 11 14.78 12.90 60.17
C LEU A 11 13.78 12.48 59.07
N LEU A 12 12.54 12.99 59.12
CA LEU A 12 11.53 12.68 58.10
C LEU A 12 11.94 13.22 56.72
N VAL A 13 12.49 14.45 56.66
CA VAL A 13 12.99 15.02 55.40
C VAL A 13 14.15 14.19 54.84
N ALA A 14 15.08 13.73 55.70
CA ALA A 14 16.19 12.88 55.28
C ALA A 14 15.71 11.50 54.76
N ILE A 15 14.69 10.91 55.38
CA ILE A 15 14.08 9.64 54.91
C ILE A 15 13.40 9.85 53.57
N VAL A 16 12.61 10.92 53.41
CA VAL A 16 11.94 11.23 52.14
C VAL A 16 12.95 11.48 51.02
N LEU A 17 14.04 12.22 51.28
CA LEU A 17 15.11 12.42 50.31
C LEU A 17 15.83 11.11 49.96
N SER A 18 16.12 10.27 50.96
CA SER A 18 16.73 8.94 50.73
C SER A 18 15.82 8.04 49.91
N LEU A 19 14.52 8.03 50.20
CA LEU A 19 13.54 7.28 49.41
C LEU A 19 13.38 7.85 48.00
N LEU A 20 13.41 9.18 47.83
CA LEU A 20 13.32 9.82 46.52
C LEU A 20 14.54 9.52 45.65
N VAL A 21 15.74 9.40 46.24
CA VAL A 21 16.96 8.95 45.56
C VAL A 21 16.92 7.46 45.24
N LEU A 22 16.38 6.62 46.13
CA LEU A 22 16.31 5.16 45.94
C LEU A 22 15.19 4.72 44.98
N PHE A 23 14.09 5.48 44.89
CA PHE A 23 12.92 5.18 44.06
C PHE A 23 12.75 6.13 42.87
N LEU A 24 13.75 6.98 42.59
CA LEU A 24 13.85 7.66 41.30
C LEU A 24 13.84 6.58 40.21
N PRO A 25 12.89 6.59 39.26
CA PRO A 25 12.97 5.67 38.14
C PRO A 25 14.28 5.99 37.42
N GLN A 26 15.13 4.98 37.23
CA GLN A 26 16.41 5.10 36.53
C GLN A 26 16.17 5.42 35.03
N VAL A 27 15.55 6.57 34.73
CA VAL A 27 15.28 7.05 33.37
C VAL A 27 16.52 7.73 32.80
N LEU A 28 17.71 7.27 33.19
CA LEU A 28 18.99 7.62 32.54
C LEU A 28 19.99 6.44 32.59
N GLN A 29 19.50 5.21 32.65
CA GLN A 29 20.25 4.06 32.14
C GLN A 29 19.47 3.53 30.96
N GLY A 30 19.72 4.13 29.79
CA GLY A 30 19.27 3.60 28.52
C GLY A 30 19.91 2.25 28.27
N GLY A 31 19.33 1.20 28.85
CA GLY A 31 19.44 -0.14 28.31
C GLY A 31 18.73 -0.11 26.97
N SER A 32 19.49 0.06 25.89
CA SER A 32 18.98 -0.02 24.53
C SER A 32 18.61 -1.47 24.23
N ASN A 33 17.47 -1.94 24.74
CA ASN A 33 16.69 -2.99 24.08
C ASN A 33 15.87 -2.37 22.94
N GLY A 34 16.47 -1.44 22.20
CA GLY A 34 15.94 -1.05 20.90
C GLY A 34 16.11 -2.24 19.95
N PRO A 35 15.25 -2.40 18.94
CA PRO A 35 15.60 -3.29 17.84
C PRO A 35 16.99 -2.91 17.36
N GLU A 36 17.89 -3.89 17.26
CA GLU A 36 19.17 -3.68 16.59
C GLU A 36 18.86 -2.98 15.25
N PRO A 37 19.49 -1.84 14.94
CA PRO A 37 19.21 -1.16 13.68
C PRO A 37 19.49 -2.14 12.57
N ASP A 38 18.51 -2.41 11.71
CA ASP A 38 18.73 -3.29 10.57
C ASP A 38 19.94 -2.74 9.79
N PRO A 39 21.00 -3.53 9.56
CA PRO A 39 22.26 -3.03 9.00
C PRO A 39 22.15 -2.51 7.56
N ILE A 40 20.95 -2.55 6.98
CA ILE A 40 20.60 -2.03 5.65
C ILE A 40 19.66 -0.81 5.71
N GLU A 41 19.31 -0.30 6.90
CA GLU A 41 18.55 0.94 7.05
C GLU A 41 19.39 2.11 6.49
N GLY A 42 18.98 2.64 5.31
CA GLY A 42 19.71 3.67 4.57
C GLY A 42 20.49 3.18 3.34
N VAL A 43 20.66 1.87 3.16
CA VAL A 43 21.23 1.29 1.91
C VAL A 43 20.23 1.38 0.77
N PHE A 44 18.95 1.22 1.09
CA PHE A 44 17.85 1.49 0.17
C PHE A 44 17.15 2.76 0.63
N PRO A 45 16.97 3.79 -0.23
CA PRO A 45 16.05 4.86 0.10
C PRO A 45 14.72 4.20 0.40
N THR A 46 14.21 4.37 1.62
CA THR A 46 12.81 4.08 1.91
C THR A 46 12.04 4.88 0.88
N PRO A 47 11.30 4.24 -0.06
CA PRO A 47 10.43 4.99 -0.93
C PRO A 47 9.56 5.83 0.00
N PRO A 48 9.37 7.14 -0.27
CA PRO A 48 8.46 7.93 0.53
C PRO A 48 7.15 7.14 0.64
N SER A 49 6.61 7.00 1.85
CA SER A 49 5.27 6.48 2.09
C SER A 49 4.28 7.46 1.49
N ASP A 50 4.25 7.52 0.16
CA ASP A 50 3.34 8.32 -0.62
C ASP A 50 2.01 7.60 -0.55
N SER A 51 1.25 7.91 0.50
CA SER A 51 -0.14 7.45 0.70
C SER A 51 -1.11 8.13 -0.27
N SER A 52 -0.60 8.54 -1.43
CA SER A 52 -1.41 8.93 -2.58
C SER A 52 -2.49 7.88 -2.78
N PRO A 53 -3.78 8.25 -2.69
CA PRO A 53 -4.87 7.29 -2.79
C PRO A 53 -4.74 6.50 -4.08
N THR A 54 -4.99 5.18 -4.01
CA THR A 54 -4.89 4.30 -5.18
C THR A 54 -5.62 4.92 -6.37
N ARG A 55 -4.88 5.18 -7.45
CA ARG A 55 -5.42 5.77 -8.69
C ARG A 55 -6.31 4.80 -9.48
N TRP A 56 -6.39 3.54 -9.04
CA TRP A 56 -7.21 2.51 -9.65
C TRP A 56 -8.67 2.65 -9.21
N ARG A 57 -9.57 2.59 -10.18
CA ARG A 57 -11.02 2.56 -9.94
C ARG A 57 -11.66 1.48 -10.81
N THR A 58 -12.66 0.81 -10.27
CA THR A 58 -13.47 -0.15 -11.03
C THR A 58 -14.26 0.58 -12.11
N ARG A 59 -14.34 -0.03 -13.30
CA ARG A 59 -15.13 0.42 -14.46
C ARG A 59 -16.08 -0.69 -14.90
N ALA A 60 -16.91 -0.41 -15.90
CA ALA A 60 -17.78 -1.41 -16.49
C ALA A 60 -16.98 -2.66 -16.93
N GLN A 61 -17.48 -3.82 -16.54
CA GLN A 61 -16.87 -5.10 -16.87
C GLN A 61 -17.02 -5.38 -18.36
N MET A 62 -15.95 -5.92 -18.95
CA MET A 62 -15.96 -6.36 -20.35
C MET A 62 -17.01 -7.47 -20.56
N PRO A 63 -17.79 -7.46 -21.66
CA PRO A 63 -18.86 -8.44 -21.87
C PRO A 63 -18.36 -9.88 -22.00
N THR A 64 -17.19 -10.09 -22.59
CA THR A 64 -16.59 -11.43 -22.75
C THR A 64 -15.30 -11.56 -21.94
N PRO A 65 -15.29 -12.31 -20.83
CA PRO A 65 -14.07 -12.66 -20.10
C PRO A 65 -13.10 -13.43 -20.99
N ARG A 66 -11.84 -12.96 -21.10
CA ARG A 66 -10.80 -13.60 -21.91
C ARG A 66 -9.38 -13.19 -21.52
N THR A 67 -8.41 -14.05 -21.82
CA THR A 67 -6.96 -13.79 -21.72
C THR A 67 -6.34 -13.55 -23.11
N ASP A 68 -5.06 -13.19 -23.14
CA ASP A 68 -4.21 -13.17 -24.34
C ASP A 68 -4.77 -12.34 -25.52
N HIS A 69 -5.58 -11.33 -25.21
CA HIS A 69 -6.17 -10.40 -26.15
C HIS A 69 -5.23 -9.22 -26.40
N ALA A 70 -5.36 -8.57 -27.56
CA ALA A 70 -4.66 -7.32 -27.83
C ALA A 70 -5.51 -6.13 -27.36
N VAL A 71 -4.84 -5.04 -26.94
CA VAL A 71 -5.48 -3.77 -26.58
C VAL A 71 -4.84 -2.62 -27.34
N ALA A 72 -5.66 -1.69 -27.85
CA ALA A 72 -5.18 -0.42 -28.40
C ALA A 72 -6.14 0.72 -28.03
N ALA A 73 -5.61 1.90 -27.71
CA ALA A 73 -6.40 3.12 -27.68
C ALA A 73 -6.50 3.66 -29.11
N HIS A 74 -7.66 4.17 -29.51
CA HIS A 74 -7.85 4.85 -30.80
C HIS A 74 -9.04 5.80 -30.70
N GLN A 75 -8.85 7.06 -31.11
CA GLN A 75 -9.90 8.09 -31.09
C GLN A 75 -10.62 8.23 -29.73
N GLY A 76 -9.90 8.10 -28.62
CA GLY A 76 -10.46 8.21 -27.27
C GLY A 76 -11.18 6.96 -26.74
N LEU A 77 -11.23 5.90 -27.54
CA LEU A 77 -11.84 4.61 -27.17
C LEU A 77 -10.75 3.55 -26.93
N VAL A 78 -11.10 2.50 -26.19
CA VAL A 78 -10.22 1.35 -25.94
C VAL A 78 -10.76 0.13 -26.67
N TYR A 79 -9.99 -0.40 -27.61
CA TYR A 79 -10.31 -1.58 -28.40
C TYR A 79 -9.66 -2.80 -27.79
N VAL A 80 -10.45 -3.85 -27.56
CA VAL A 80 -9.98 -5.15 -27.09
C VAL A 80 -10.27 -6.21 -28.15
N ILE A 81 -9.22 -6.76 -28.74
CA ILE A 81 -9.26 -7.53 -29.98
C ILE A 81 -8.78 -8.96 -29.74
N GLY A 82 -9.57 -9.94 -30.15
CA GLY A 82 -9.22 -11.36 -30.07
C GLY A 82 -9.03 -11.85 -28.64
N GLY A 83 -8.22 -12.89 -28.46
CA GLY A 83 -7.92 -13.53 -27.17
C GLY A 83 -8.45 -14.96 -27.05
N VAL A 84 -8.37 -15.51 -25.84
CA VAL A 84 -8.85 -16.86 -25.49
C VAL A 84 -9.93 -16.73 -24.42
N SER A 85 -11.16 -17.15 -24.75
CA SER A 85 -12.25 -17.25 -23.79
C SER A 85 -12.46 -18.71 -23.36
N SER A 86 -13.48 -18.96 -22.54
CA SER A 86 -13.88 -20.33 -22.16
C SER A 86 -14.23 -21.22 -23.36
N ASN A 87 -14.54 -20.64 -24.52
CA ASN A 87 -14.90 -21.36 -25.74
C ASN A 87 -13.71 -21.50 -26.72
N GLY A 88 -12.49 -21.16 -26.28
CA GLY A 88 -11.28 -21.17 -27.10
C GLY A 88 -10.94 -19.80 -27.68
N ALA A 89 -10.09 -19.80 -28.72
CA ALA A 89 -9.68 -18.57 -29.40
C ALA A 89 -10.90 -17.83 -29.98
N THR A 90 -10.93 -16.52 -29.82
CA THR A 90 -12.04 -15.68 -30.29
C THR A 90 -11.57 -14.61 -31.28
N GLY A 91 -12.45 -14.24 -32.20
CA GLY A 91 -12.29 -13.08 -33.07
C GLY A 91 -13.02 -11.84 -32.55
N ARG A 92 -13.62 -11.88 -31.35
CA ARG A 92 -14.41 -10.75 -30.84
C ARG A 92 -13.58 -9.47 -30.74
N VAL A 93 -14.23 -8.35 -31.07
CA VAL A 93 -13.72 -7.01 -30.84
C VAL A 93 -14.74 -6.29 -29.98
N GLU A 94 -14.31 -5.81 -28.82
CA GLU A 94 -15.14 -5.05 -27.89
C GLU A 94 -14.48 -3.70 -27.65
N ILE A 95 -15.29 -2.65 -27.65
CA ILE A 95 -14.83 -1.25 -27.66
C ILE A 95 -15.41 -0.58 -26.43
N TYR A 96 -14.54 -0.09 -25.57
CA TYR A 96 -14.90 0.63 -24.35
C TYR A 96 -14.80 2.14 -24.58
N ASP A 97 -15.87 2.84 -24.19
CA ASP A 97 -15.91 4.30 -24.12
C ASP A 97 -15.73 4.76 -22.66
N PRO A 98 -14.59 5.39 -22.32
CA PRO A 98 -14.33 5.88 -20.97
C PRO A 98 -15.26 7.01 -20.50
N ASN A 99 -15.89 7.74 -21.43
CA ASN A 99 -16.76 8.88 -21.12
C ASN A 99 -18.12 8.41 -20.62
N THR A 100 -18.64 7.33 -21.21
CA THR A 100 -19.94 6.74 -20.85
C THR A 100 -19.81 5.52 -19.96
N ASP A 101 -18.58 5.02 -19.75
CA ASP A 101 -18.29 3.80 -18.98
C ASP A 101 -19.06 2.58 -19.52
N THR A 102 -19.06 2.42 -20.85
CA THR A 102 -19.86 1.39 -21.52
C THR A 102 -19.05 0.66 -22.59
N TRP A 103 -19.45 -0.58 -22.85
CA TRP A 103 -18.88 -1.41 -23.91
C TRP A 103 -19.83 -1.52 -25.10
N THR A 104 -19.27 -1.53 -26.31
CA THR A 104 -19.97 -1.86 -27.55
C THR A 104 -19.24 -3.00 -28.27
N THR A 105 -19.97 -3.78 -29.07
CA THR A 105 -19.38 -4.84 -29.89
C THR A 105 -18.97 -4.26 -31.24
N GLY A 106 -17.69 -4.37 -31.58
CA GLY A 106 -17.16 -4.02 -32.89
C GLY A 106 -17.25 -5.17 -33.89
N ARG A 107 -16.74 -4.94 -35.10
CA ARG A 107 -16.61 -5.99 -36.11
C ARG A 107 -15.57 -7.01 -35.67
N SER A 108 -15.95 -8.29 -35.62
CA SER A 108 -15.03 -9.38 -35.29
C SER A 108 -13.87 -9.47 -36.28
N LYS A 109 -12.68 -9.78 -35.75
CA LYS A 109 -11.53 -10.23 -36.53
C LYS A 109 -11.90 -11.53 -37.27
N PRO A 110 -11.59 -11.64 -38.57
CA PRO A 110 -11.97 -12.81 -39.37
C PRO A 110 -11.41 -14.14 -38.86
N THR A 111 -10.20 -14.10 -38.28
CA THR A 111 -9.52 -15.29 -37.74
C THR A 111 -9.40 -15.17 -36.22
N PRO A 112 -10.04 -16.05 -35.45
CA PRO A 112 -9.85 -16.12 -34.00
C PRO A 112 -8.40 -16.45 -33.63
N VAL A 113 -7.79 -15.66 -32.75
CA VAL A 113 -6.40 -15.83 -32.30
C VAL A 113 -6.23 -15.31 -30.87
N GLY A 114 -5.29 -15.90 -30.12
CA GLY A 114 -4.77 -15.37 -28.86
C GLY A 114 -3.27 -15.05 -28.98
N PHE A 115 -2.68 -14.54 -27.91
CA PHE A 115 -1.25 -14.16 -27.80
C PHE A 115 -0.85 -13.10 -28.83
N ILE A 116 -1.68 -12.06 -28.97
CA ILE A 116 -1.50 -11.02 -29.97
C ILE A 116 -1.24 -9.65 -29.34
N ALA A 117 -0.54 -8.79 -30.09
CA ALA A 117 -0.38 -7.38 -29.78
C ALA A 117 -1.11 -6.52 -30.82
N ALA A 118 -1.47 -5.31 -30.43
CA ALA A 118 -2.00 -4.28 -31.33
C ALA A 118 -1.13 -3.03 -31.20
N ALA A 119 -1.01 -2.28 -32.30
CA ALA A 119 -0.40 -0.97 -32.32
C ALA A 119 -1.31 -0.02 -33.11
N GLN A 120 -1.39 1.21 -32.65
CA GLN A 120 -1.93 2.31 -33.43
C GLN A 120 -0.74 3.01 -34.12
N VAL A 121 -0.89 3.29 -35.42
CA VAL A 121 0.09 4.03 -36.23
C VAL A 121 -0.38 5.47 -36.40
#